data_AF-A0A6I7XKM8-F1
#
_entry.id   AF-A0A6I7XKM8-F1
#
_cell.length_a   1.000
_cell.length_b   1.000
_cell.length_c   1.000
_cell.angle_alpha   90.00
_cell.angle_beta   90.00
_cell.angle_gamma   90.00
#
_symmetry.space_group_name_H-M   'P 1'
#
loop_
_entity.id
_entity.type
_entity.pdbx_description
1 polymer ?
#
loop_
_entity_poly.entity_id
_entity_poly.type
_entity_poly.pdbx_seq_one_letter_code
_entity_poly.pdbx_strand_id
1 'polypeptide(L)'
;MIGFLIDMVGSRLLLGAVGKRRTRAQDRAFSEGSEILFEACVLGDRPFCRPAIVFLAASRTALHVSPTELKTLGRRALPTEHIEIRRVRERTRSDPRIIRPSWSVAECYDGTAPFTIACAPEHMRHVTGSLRTEGPGPTPTTAD
;
A
#
# COMPACT_ATOMS: atom_id res chain seq x y z
N MET A 1 -45.62 -5.30 -14.02
CA MET A 1 -44.20 -5.13 -14.38
C MET A 1 -43.49 -4.16 -13.42
N ILE A 2 -43.34 -4.50 -12.13
CA ILE A 2 -42.61 -3.70 -11.13
C ILE A 2 -41.84 -4.66 -10.19
N GLY A 3 -41.09 -5.61 -10.78
CA GLY A 3 -40.41 -6.68 -10.03
C GLY A 3 -38.91 -6.78 -10.28
N PHE A 4 -38.37 -6.06 -11.26
CA PHE A 4 -37.00 -6.29 -11.78
C PHE A 4 -35.99 -5.19 -11.43
N LEU A 5 -36.36 -4.21 -10.61
CA LEU A 5 -35.51 -3.06 -10.26
C LEU A 5 -34.92 -3.12 -8.84
N ILE A 6 -35.31 -4.10 -8.03
CA ILE A 6 -34.86 -4.22 -6.62
C ILE A 6 -33.57 -5.04 -6.49
N ASP A 7 -33.27 -5.95 -7.43
CA ASP A 7 -32.12 -6.86 -7.32
C ASP A 7 -30.76 -6.21 -7.63
N MET A 8 -30.75 -5.15 -8.44
CA MET A 8 -29.51 -4.48 -8.85
C MET A 8 -28.98 -3.52 -7.77
N VAL A 9 -29.85 -3.06 -6.85
CA VAL A 9 -29.46 -2.18 -5.73
C VAL A 9 -28.97 -2.99 -4.53
N GLY A 10 -29.57 -4.16 -4.26
CA GLY A 10 -29.13 -5.06 -3.17
C GLY A 10 -27.70 -5.59 -3.37
N SER A 11 -27.33 -5.90 -4.61
CA SER A 11 -26.00 -6.42 -4.94
C SER A 11 -24.87 -5.40 -4.68
N ARG A 12 -25.10 -4.11 -4.95
CA ARG A 12 -24.09 -3.05 -4.68
C ARG A 12 -23.89 -2.78 -3.19
N LEU A 13 -24.95 -2.90 -2.38
CA LEU A 13 -24.86 -2.70 -0.93
C LEU A 13 -24.12 -3.85 -0.23
N LEU A 14 -24.32 -5.10 -0.69
CA LEU A 14 -23.62 -6.26 -0.14
C LEU A 14 -22.12 -6.25 -0.51
N LEU A 15 -21.76 -5.93 -1.76
CA LEU A 15 -20.36 -5.78 -2.18
C LEU A 15 -19.65 -4.66 -1.40
N GLY A 16 -20.32 -3.53 -1.17
CA GLY A 16 -19.77 -2.42 -0.39
C GLY A 16 -19.57 -2.76 1.10
N ALA A 17 -20.50 -3.53 1.70
CA ALA A 17 -20.40 -3.93 3.11
C ALA A 17 -19.30 -4.98 3.34
N VAL A 18 -19.15 -5.95 2.43
CA VAL A 18 -18.08 -6.96 2.49
C VAL A 18 -16.72 -6.32 2.29
N GLY A 19 -16.58 -5.40 1.32
CA GLY A 19 -15.36 -4.62 1.13
C GLY A 19 -14.97 -3.84 2.39
N LYS A 20 -15.91 -3.06 2.94
CA LYS A 20 -15.68 -2.29 4.19
C LYS A 20 -15.29 -3.17 5.38
N ARG A 21 -15.90 -4.34 5.55
CA ARG A 21 -15.54 -5.27 6.64
C ARG A 21 -14.13 -5.84 6.45
N ARG A 22 -13.77 -6.22 5.21
CA ARG A 22 -12.42 -6.73 4.88
C ARG A 22 -11.35 -5.66 5.13
N THR A 23 -11.59 -4.44 4.69
CA THR A 23 -10.71 -3.28 4.91
C THR A 23 -10.47 -3.02 6.40
N ARG A 24 -11.54 -3.09 7.24
CA ARG A 24 -11.41 -2.95 8.70
C ARG A 24 -10.68 -4.11 9.36
N ALA A 25 -10.90 -5.35 8.90
CA ALA A 25 -10.18 -6.50 9.41
C ALA A 25 -8.68 -6.41 9.08
N GLN A 26 -8.33 -5.93 7.88
CA GLN A 26 -6.95 -5.67 7.48
C GLN A 26 -6.31 -4.55 8.32
N ASP A 27 -7.05 -3.48 8.61
CA ASP A 27 -6.57 -2.42 9.51
C ASP A 27 -6.26 -2.93 10.90
N ARG A 28 -7.17 -3.71 11.45
CA ARG A 28 -7.01 -4.29 12.77
C ARG A 28 -5.80 -5.22 12.81
N ALA A 29 -5.72 -6.15 11.86
CA ALA A 29 -4.59 -7.06 11.74
C ALA A 29 -3.26 -6.30 11.59
N PHE A 30 -3.20 -5.25 10.75
CA PHE A 30 -2.01 -4.41 10.62
C PHE A 30 -1.66 -3.73 11.95
N SER A 31 -2.64 -3.19 12.66
CA SER A 31 -2.45 -2.50 13.94
C SER A 31 -1.95 -3.44 15.05
N GLU A 32 -2.39 -4.70 15.01
CA GLU A 32 -1.97 -5.81 15.87
C GLU A 32 -0.59 -6.38 15.45
N GLY A 33 0.08 -5.79 14.45
CA GLY A 33 1.41 -6.21 13.99
C GLY A 33 1.39 -7.35 12.98
N SER A 34 0.21 -7.82 12.57
CA SER A 34 0.08 -8.83 11.53
C SER A 34 0.39 -8.25 10.16
N GLU A 35 0.86 -9.13 9.28
CA GLU A 35 1.17 -8.79 7.90
C GLU A 35 -0.07 -8.80 7.01
N ILE A 36 -0.23 -7.74 6.22
CA ILE A 36 -1.26 -7.62 5.20
C ILE A 36 -0.63 -7.72 3.82
N LEU A 37 -1.19 -8.60 2.98
CA LEU A 37 -0.78 -8.81 1.61
C LEU A 37 -1.76 -8.16 0.63
N PHE A 38 -1.26 -7.41 -0.34
CA PHE A 38 -2.08 -6.76 -1.37
C PHE A 38 -1.32 -6.53 -2.67
N GLU A 39 -2.05 -6.38 -3.77
CA GLU A 39 -1.49 -6.04 -5.08
C GLU A 39 -0.92 -4.61 -5.11
N ALA A 40 0.22 -4.47 -5.78
CA ALA A 40 0.92 -3.20 -5.94
C ALA A 40 1.78 -3.19 -7.22
N CYS A 41 2.43 -2.06 -7.45
CA CYS A 41 3.53 -1.87 -8.39
C CYS A 41 4.67 -1.17 -7.65
N VAL A 42 5.91 -1.61 -7.89
CA VAL A 42 7.10 -0.95 -7.37
C VAL A 42 8.02 -0.64 -8.55
N LEU A 43 8.05 0.61 -9.00
CA LEU A 43 8.69 1.05 -10.23
C LEU A 43 9.92 1.90 -9.94
N GLY A 44 10.97 1.77 -10.74
CA GLY A 44 12.24 2.47 -10.58
C GLY A 44 13.43 1.56 -10.91
N ASP A 45 14.63 2.05 -10.68
CA ASP A 45 15.88 1.38 -11.05
C ASP A 45 16.53 0.61 -9.89
N ARG A 46 15.78 0.37 -8.82
CA ARG A 46 16.29 -0.32 -7.62
C ARG A 46 16.15 -1.84 -7.75
N PRO A 47 17.01 -2.63 -7.07
CA PRO A 47 16.95 -4.10 -7.14
C PRO A 47 15.63 -4.72 -6.66
N PHE A 48 14.83 -3.98 -5.87
CA PHE A 48 13.50 -4.39 -5.43
C PHE A 48 12.36 -3.88 -6.33
N CYS A 49 12.65 -2.99 -7.29
CA CYS A 49 11.69 -2.52 -8.26
C CYS A 49 11.50 -3.57 -9.37
N ARG A 50 10.28 -3.67 -9.89
CA ARG A 50 9.93 -4.50 -11.02
C ARG A 50 8.87 -3.81 -11.87
N PRO A 51 9.02 -3.76 -13.21
CA PRO A 51 8.00 -3.24 -14.12
C PRO A 51 6.86 -4.27 -14.31
N ALA A 52 6.31 -4.76 -13.20
CA ALA A 52 5.27 -5.78 -13.14
C ALA A 52 4.28 -5.47 -11.99
N ILE A 53 3.07 -6.01 -12.06
CA ILE A 53 2.21 -6.12 -10.88
C ILE A 53 2.91 -7.10 -9.91
N VAL A 54 3.04 -6.68 -8.67
CA VAL A 54 3.66 -7.44 -7.57
C VAL A 54 2.70 -7.44 -6.38
N PHE A 55 3.09 -8.14 -5.32
CA PHE A 55 2.40 -8.13 -4.05
C PHE A 55 3.30 -7.47 -3.00
N LEU A 56 2.72 -6.54 -2.24
CA LEU A 56 3.35 -6.00 -1.05
C LEU A 56 2.80 -6.70 0.19
N ALA A 57 3.73 -7.17 1.02
CA ALA A 57 3.46 -7.67 2.35
C ALA A 57 3.91 -6.59 3.36
N ALA A 58 2.93 -5.92 3.95
CA ALA A 58 3.11 -4.78 4.84
C ALA A 58 2.80 -5.17 6.29
N SER A 59 3.70 -4.86 7.20
CA SER A 59 3.49 -4.86 8.66
C SER A 59 3.88 -3.50 9.23
N ARG A 60 3.72 -3.27 10.54
CA ARG A 60 4.10 -1.98 11.15
C ARG A 60 5.59 -1.67 11.06
N THR A 61 6.43 -2.69 10.89
CA THR A 61 7.90 -2.55 10.97
C THR A 61 8.61 -3.01 9.72
N ALA A 62 7.89 -3.57 8.74
CA ALA A 62 8.52 -4.10 7.55
C ALA A 62 7.61 -3.97 6.32
N LEU A 63 8.25 -3.77 5.18
CA LEU A 63 7.62 -3.80 3.88
C LEU A 63 8.40 -4.75 2.98
N HIS A 64 7.71 -5.68 2.35
CA HIS A 64 8.34 -6.64 1.45
C HIS A 64 7.61 -6.68 0.13
N VAL A 65 8.38 -6.85 -0.95
CA VAL A 65 7.87 -7.11 -2.29
C VAL A 65 7.96 -8.59 -2.61
N SER A 66 6.93 -9.13 -3.23
CA SER A 66 6.86 -10.50 -3.73
C SER A 66 6.30 -10.49 -5.16
N PRO A 67 6.84 -11.30 -6.09
CA PRO A 67 6.20 -11.49 -7.39
C PRO A 67 4.86 -12.23 -7.33
N THR A 68 4.58 -12.93 -6.22
CA THR A 68 3.41 -13.80 -6.10
C THR A 68 2.67 -13.59 -4.78
N GLU A 69 1.43 -14.05 -4.70
CA GLU A 69 0.65 -14.04 -3.45
C GLU A 69 1.21 -14.99 -2.38
N LEU A 70 2.11 -15.89 -2.77
CA LEU A 70 2.68 -16.89 -1.87
C LEU A 70 3.71 -16.22 -0.96
N LYS A 71 3.40 -16.18 0.35
CA LYS A 71 4.17 -15.46 1.39
C LYS A 71 5.66 -15.78 1.45
N THR A 72 6.08 -16.93 0.94
CA THR A 72 7.46 -17.45 1.05
C THR A 72 8.29 -17.35 -0.22
N LEU A 73 7.68 -17.16 -1.40
CA LEU A 73 8.38 -17.29 -2.68
C LEU A 73 8.83 -15.95 -3.25
N GLY A 74 10.15 -15.81 -3.46
CA GLY A 74 10.73 -14.66 -4.16
C GLY A 74 10.57 -13.33 -3.43
N ARG A 75 10.33 -13.38 -2.11
CA ARG A 75 10.09 -12.22 -1.27
C ARG A 75 11.40 -11.46 -1.01
N ARG A 76 11.35 -10.14 -1.12
CA ARG A 76 12.47 -9.24 -0.87
C ARG A 76 12.05 -8.13 0.08
N ALA A 77 12.81 -7.92 1.15
CA ALA A 77 12.60 -6.80 2.06
C ALA A 77 12.96 -5.48 1.37
N LEU A 78 12.15 -4.45 1.58
CA LEU A 78 12.52 -3.08 1.26
C LEU A 78 13.28 -2.48 2.45
N PRO A 79 14.32 -1.66 2.21
CA PRO A 79 15.08 -0.98 3.27
C PRO A 79 14.25 0.16 3.85
N THR A 80 13.24 -0.17 4.67
CA THR A 80 12.22 0.76 5.17
C THR A 80 12.82 1.94 5.94
N GLU A 81 13.94 1.72 6.61
CA GLU A 81 14.69 2.72 7.38
C GLU A 81 15.31 3.84 6.51
N HIS A 82 15.50 3.59 5.21
CA HIS A 82 16.10 4.54 4.28
C HIS A 82 15.08 5.14 3.30
N ILE A 83 13.83 4.67 3.33
CA ILE A 83 12.80 5.05 2.37
C ILE A 83 11.95 6.19 2.92
N GLU A 84 12.01 7.33 2.25
CA GLU A 84 11.14 8.47 2.48
C GLU A 84 10.01 8.49 1.44
N ILE A 85 8.75 8.66 1.89
CA ILE A 85 7.65 9.03 0.99
C ILE A 85 7.64 10.54 0.84
N ARG A 86 8.00 11.04 -0.35
CA ARG A 86 8.00 12.46 -0.67
C ARG A 86 6.62 12.99 -0.99
N ARG A 87 5.80 12.18 -1.66
CA ARG A 87 4.44 12.56 -2.07
C ARG A 87 3.55 11.36 -2.23
N VAL A 88 2.29 11.47 -1.78
CA VAL A 88 1.20 10.57 -2.15
C VAL A 88 0.21 11.35 -3.00
N ARG A 89 -0.20 10.79 -4.14
CA ARG A 89 -1.15 11.42 -5.05
C ARG A 89 -2.00 10.38 -5.78
N GLU A 90 -3.02 10.85 -6.47
CA GLU A 90 -3.74 10.04 -7.44
C GLU A 90 -2.89 9.80 -8.69
N ARG A 91 -3.19 8.70 -9.38
CA ARG A 91 -2.61 8.40 -10.69
C ARG A 91 -3.04 9.45 -11.72
N THR A 92 -2.11 9.87 -12.57
CA THR A 92 -2.35 10.77 -13.70
C THR A 92 -2.09 10.07 -15.03
N ARG A 93 -2.33 10.76 -16.16
CA ARG A 93 -2.05 10.22 -17.51
C ARG A 93 -0.57 10.07 -17.82
N SER A 94 0.32 10.78 -17.11
CA SER A 94 1.77 10.67 -17.29
C SER A 94 2.36 9.43 -16.62
N ASP A 95 1.60 8.78 -15.74
CA ASP A 95 2.07 7.58 -15.05
C ASP A 95 2.12 6.36 -15.98
N PRO A 96 3.05 5.41 -15.73
CA PRO A 96 3.12 4.16 -16.47
C PRO A 96 1.78 3.42 -16.51
N ARG A 97 1.44 2.88 -17.69
CA ARG A 97 0.16 2.17 -17.93
C ARG A 97 -0.06 0.94 -17.04
N ILE A 98 1.01 0.40 -16.48
CA ILE A 98 0.93 -0.72 -15.54
C ILE A 98 0.26 -0.34 -14.22
N ILE A 99 0.33 0.94 -13.82
CA ILE A 99 -0.39 1.43 -12.66
C ILE A 99 -1.87 1.46 -12.99
N ARG A 100 -2.68 0.72 -12.22
CA ARG A 100 -4.12 0.61 -12.46
C ARG A 100 -4.82 1.98 -12.31
N PRO A 101 -5.88 2.26 -13.09
CA PRO A 101 -6.53 3.58 -13.10
C PRO A 101 -6.99 4.11 -11.75
N SER A 102 -7.42 3.25 -10.83
CA SER A 102 -7.95 3.61 -9.51
C SER A 102 -6.90 3.64 -8.40
N TRP A 103 -5.63 3.38 -8.71
CA TRP A 103 -4.58 3.28 -7.70
C TRP A 103 -4.01 4.64 -7.31
N SER A 104 -3.59 4.73 -6.05
CA SER A 104 -2.78 5.84 -5.54
C SER A 104 -1.31 5.56 -5.79
N VAL A 105 -0.54 6.65 -5.96
CA VAL A 105 0.88 6.64 -6.28
C VAL A 105 1.63 7.33 -5.13
N ALA A 106 2.59 6.61 -4.55
CA ALA A 106 3.58 7.14 -3.62
C ALA A 106 4.91 7.32 -4.35
N GLU A 107 5.38 8.56 -4.42
CA GLU A 107 6.71 8.93 -4.90
C GLU A 107 7.67 8.82 -3.72
N CYS A 108 8.63 7.90 -3.83
CA CYS A 108 9.54 7.52 -2.76
C CYS A 108 10.99 7.83 -3.14
N TYR A 109 11.85 7.95 -2.12
CA TYR A 109 13.29 8.11 -2.28
C TYR A 109 14.00 7.25 -1.22
N ASP A 110 14.95 6.42 -1.61
CA ASP A 110 15.64 5.49 -0.70
C ASP A 110 17.03 5.98 -0.23
N GLY A 111 17.27 7.30 -0.30
CA GLY A 111 18.60 7.88 -0.06
C GLY A 111 19.48 7.91 -1.31
N THR A 112 19.22 7.04 -2.30
CA THR A 112 20.03 6.95 -3.53
C THR A 112 19.30 7.40 -4.78
N ALA A 113 18.07 6.91 -5.00
CA ALA A 113 17.32 7.20 -6.22
C ALA A 113 15.81 7.29 -5.97
N PRO A 114 15.08 8.07 -6.77
CA PRO A 114 13.62 8.08 -6.71
C PRO A 114 13.06 6.75 -7.23
N PHE A 115 11.96 6.33 -6.63
CA PHE A 115 11.17 5.20 -7.10
C PHE A 115 9.70 5.42 -6.76
N THR A 116 8.82 4.54 -7.22
CA THR A 116 7.37 4.70 -7.08
C THR A 116 6.75 3.43 -6.53
N ILE A 117 5.89 3.57 -5.53
CA ILE A 117 5.00 2.50 -5.07
C ILE A 117 3.57 2.89 -5.46
N ALA A 118 2.84 2.02 -6.13
CA ALA A 118 1.43 2.24 -6.40
C ALA A 118 0.58 1.04 -5.97
N CYS A 119 -0.57 1.31 -5.36
CA CYS A 119 -1.50 0.29 -4.89
C CYS A 119 -2.92 0.88 -4.76
N ALA A 120 -3.89 0.04 -4.43
CA ALA A 120 -5.25 0.51 -4.16
C ALA A 120 -5.25 1.54 -3.00
N PRO A 121 -6.07 2.61 -3.05
CA PRO A 121 -6.04 3.69 -2.06
C PRO A 121 -6.18 3.22 -0.62
N GLU A 122 -7.02 2.19 -0.39
CA GLU A 122 -7.23 1.58 0.93
C GLU A 122 -5.98 0.89 1.51
N HIS A 123 -5.00 0.53 0.67
CA HIS A 123 -3.75 -0.10 1.10
C HIS A 123 -2.61 0.89 1.27
N MET A 124 -2.75 2.12 0.76
CA MET A 124 -1.70 3.13 0.83
C MET A 124 -1.32 3.50 2.27
N ARG A 125 -2.28 3.45 3.20
CA ARG A 125 -2.04 3.64 4.64
C ARG A 125 -1.17 2.54 5.27
N HIS A 126 -1.18 1.32 4.72
CA HIS A 126 -0.30 0.25 5.20
C HIS A 126 1.12 0.49 4.69
N VAL A 127 1.27 0.93 3.44
CA VAL A 127 2.58 1.35 2.89
C VAL A 127 3.17 2.48 3.72
N THR A 128 2.40 3.55 3.98
CA THR A 128 2.88 4.68 4.78
C THR A 128 3.16 4.27 6.23
N GLY A 129 2.34 3.37 6.79
CA GLY A 129 2.53 2.83 8.14
C GLY A 129 3.79 1.98 8.27
N SER A 130 4.15 1.18 7.26
CA SER A 130 5.37 0.36 7.27
C SER A 130 6.65 1.17 7.10
N LEU A 131 6.58 2.32 6.41
CA LEU A 131 7.73 3.19 6.12
C LEU A 131 7.97 4.24 7.21
N ARG A 132 6.96 4.56 8.01
CA ARG A 132 7.12 5.36 9.23
C ARG A 132 7.63 4.46 10.35
N THR A 133 8.92 4.13 10.33
CA THR A 133 9.62 3.83 11.58
C THR A 133 9.71 5.14 12.35
N GLU A 134 9.28 5.16 13.62
CA GLU A 134 9.33 6.35 14.47
C GLU A 134 10.69 7.06 14.35
N GLY A 135 10.68 8.29 13.82
CA GLY A 135 11.69 9.28 14.18
C GLY A 135 11.49 9.66 15.66
N PRO A 136 12.56 10.08 16.37
CA PRO A 136 12.54 10.19 17.82
C PRO A 136 11.37 11.03 18.29
N GLY A 137 10.66 10.56 19.33
CA GLY A 137 9.66 11.36 20.02
C GLY A 137 10.21 12.75 20.36
N PRO A 138 9.35 13.77 20.48
CA PRO A 138 9.81 15.14 20.72
C PRO A 138 10.75 15.14 21.92
N THR A 139 12.02 15.49 21.68
CA THR A 139 12.96 15.80 22.76
C THR A 139 12.28 16.85 23.62
N PRO A 140 12.06 16.62 24.93
CA PRO A 140 11.62 17.68 25.80
C PRO A 140 12.73 18.73 25.78
N THR A 141 12.47 19.87 25.15
CA THR A 141 13.23 21.09 25.36
C THR A 141 13.14 21.40 26.84
N THR A 142 14.18 21.03 27.59
CA THR A 142 14.45 21.61 28.90
C THR A 142 14.81 23.06 28.61
N ALA A 143 13.85 23.95 28.80
CA ALA A 143 14.12 25.37 28.90
C ALA A 143 14.88 25.60 30.21
N ASP A 144 16.08 26.13 30.07
CA ASP A 144 16.83 26.82 31.13
C ASP A 144 16.31 28.26 31.23
#